data_AF-A0A645CF32-F1
#
_entry.id   AF-A0A645CF32-F1
#
_cell.length_a   1.000
_cell.length_b   1.000
_cell.length_c   1.000
_cell.angle_alpha   90.00
_cell.angle_beta   90.00
_cell.angle_gamma   90.00
#
_symmetry.space_group_name_H-M   'P 1'
#
loop_
_entity.id
_entity.type
_entity.pdbx_description
1 polymer ?
#
loop_
_entity_poly.entity_id
_entity_poly.type
_entity_poly.pdbx_seq_one_letter_code
_entity_poly.pdbx_strand_id
1 'polypeptide(L)'
;MRKVNNSCAKKDYVFIAQNAKYEANILSHHTEKYEAIAKTPIMDTILLGKYVLPNLPNYKLDTLAQALNLEIPENRHRALADCILTAQVFLGLLEVQKKTKEIVYLEDLLKIAEIKTKYNQSVQMSMFDCIY
;
A
#
# COMPACT_ATOMS: atom_id res chain seq x y z
N MET A 1 13.27 -11.56 2.93
CA MET A 1 12.90 -11.37 1.52
C MET A 1 12.49 -12.67 0.78
N ARG A 2 13.34 -13.71 0.66
CA ARG A 2 13.00 -14.95 -0.08
C ARG A 2 11.62 -15.58 0.24
N LYS A 3 11.27 -15.71 1.53
CA LYS A 3 9.97 -16.29 1.94
C LYS A 3 8.77 -15.47 1.45
N VAL A 4 8.86 -14.15 1.53
CA VAL A 4 7.81 -13.23 1.08
C VAL A 4 7.67 -13.31 -0.44
N ASN A 5 8.79 -13.35 -1.18
CA ASN A 5 8.78 -13.46 -2.64
C ASN A 5 8.10 -14.74 -3.11
N ASN A 6 8.43 -15.86 -2.48
CA ASN A 6 7.80 -17.14 -2.80
C ASN A 6 6.29 -17.15 -2.50
N SER A 7 5.82 -16.27 -1.62
CA SER A 7 4.39 -16.10 -1.34
C SER A 7 3.74 -15.24 -2.42
N CYS A 8 4.34 -14.08 -2.73
CA CYS A 8 3.90 -13.19 -3.82
C CYS A 8 3.87 -13.89 -5.19
N ALA A 9 4.76 -14.86 -5.44
CA ALA A 9 4.78 -15.61 -6.70
C ALA A 9 3.64 -16.63 -6.84
N LYS A 10 2.93 -16.95 -5.74
CA LYS A 10 1.94 -18.02 -5.70
C LYS A 10 0.50 -17.53 -5.54
N LYS A 11 0.32 -16.29 -5.08
CA LYS A 11 -0.98 -15.71 -4.77
C LYS A 11 -0.95 -14.23 -5.09
N ASP A 12 -2.12 -13.70 -5.42
CA ASP A 12 -2.32 -12.27 -5.59
C ASP A 12 -2.32 -11.60 -4.21
N TYR A 13 -1.29 -10.80 -3.97
CA TYR A 13 -1.16 -9.98 -2.77
C TYR A 13 -1.22 -8.51 -3.14
N VAL A 14 -1.66 -7.70 -2.18
CA VAL A 14 -1.48 -6.25 -2.19
C VAL A 14 -0.82 -5.89 -0.88
N PHE A 15 0.27 -5.12 -0.95
CA PHE A 15 0.89 -4.56 0.24
C PHE A 15 0.16 -3.30 0.66
N ILE A 16 -0.05 -3.16 1.96
CA ILE A 16 -0.62 -1.95 2.55
C ILE A 16 0.51 -1.28 3.34
N ALA A 17 0.76 -0.02 3.05
CA ALA A 17 1.83 0.75 3.69
C ALA A 17 1.38 2.18 3.97
N GLN A 18 2.02 2.78 4.97
CA GLN A 18 1.86 4.19 5.29
C GLN A 18 3.01 4.96 4.66
N ASN A 19 2.72 5.87 3.72
CA ASN A 19 3.75 6.52 2.89
C ASN A 19 4.53 5.51 2.04
N ALA A 20 3.78 4.71 1.28
CA ALA A 20 4.21 3.52 0.55
C ALA A 20 5.41 3.71 -0.38
N LYS A 21 5.72 4.96 -0.79
CA LYS A 21 6.92 5.28 -1.57
C LYS A 21 8.20 4.88 -0.85
N TYR A 22 8.23 4.96 0.48
CA TYR A 22 9.40 4.58 1.27
C TYR A 22 9.63 3.07 1.20
N GLU A 23 8.58 2.28 1.43
CA GLU A 23 8.62 0.81 1.32
C GLU A 23 8.97 0.39 -0.10
N ALA A 24 8.34 0.99 -1.12
CA ALA A 24 8.66 0.74 -2.52
C ALA A 24 10.14 0.99 -2.83
N ASN A 25 10.73 2.05 -2.28
CA ASN A 25 12.15 2.32 -2.44
C ASN A 25 13.01 1.26 -1.77
N ILE A 26 12.66 0.75 -0.59
CA ILE A 26 13.41 -0.36 0.03
C ILE A 26 13.30 -1.62 -0.83
N LEU A 27 12.10 -1.94 -1.32
CA LEU A 27 11.85 -3.11 -2.14
C LEU A 27 12.56 -3.03 -3.50
N SER A 28 12.76 -1.83 -4.06
CA SER A 28 13.43 -1.60 -5.35
C SER A 28 14.87 -2.14 -5.38
N HIS A 29 15.57 -2.11 -4.24
CA HIS A 29 16.94 -2.61 -4.07
C HIS A 29 17.04 -4.14 -4.08
N HIS A 30 15.90 -4.82 -4.11
CA HIS A 30 15.81 -6.28 -4.02
C HIS A 30 15.17 -6.92 -5.26
N THR A 31 14.86 -6.12 -6.27
CA THR A 31 14.03 -6.48 -7.42
C THR A 31 14.70 -7.49 -8.36
N GLU A 32 16.01 -7.38 -8.58
CA GLU A 32 16.78 -8.31 -9.42
C GLU A 32 16.74 -9.76 -8.90
N LYS A 33 16.60 -9.94 -7.58
CA LYS A 33 16.60 -11.25 -6.92
C LYS A 33 15.21 -11.73 -6.52
N TYR A 34 14.25 -10.81 -6.37
CA TYR A 34 12.92 -11.07 -5.81
C TYR A 34 11.83 -10.33 -6.60
N GLU A 35 11.69 -10.73 -7.87
CA GLU A 35 10.80 -10.10 -8.85
C GLU A 35 9.32 -10.08 -8.43
N ALA A 36 8.82 -11.12 -7.76
CA ALA A 36 7.40 -11.18 -7.40
C ALA A 36 7.03 -10.12 -6.35
N ILE A 37 7.92 -9.84 -5.40
CA ILE A 37 7.73 -8.75 -4.43
C ILE A 37 7.73 -7.40 -5.16
N ALA A 38 8.64 -7.22 -6.11
CA ALA A 38 8.77 -5.99 -6.89
C ALA A 38 7.50 -5.63 -7.67
N LYS A 39 6.83 -6.66 -8.20
CA LYS A 39 5.59 -6.53 -8.99
C LYS A 39 4.33 -6.48 -8.14
N THR A 40 4.42 -6.80 -6.84
CA THR A 40 3.25 -6.79 -5.95
C THR A 40 2.74 -5.36 -5.79
N PRO A 41 1.46 -5.06 -6.09
CA PRO A 41 0.90 -3.72 -5.90
C PRO A 41 1.02 -3.24 -4.45
N ILE A 42 1.24 -1.94 -4.26
CA ILE A 42 1.33 -1.33 -2.94
C ILE A 42 0.31 -0.21 -2.84
N MET A 43 -0.56 -0.30 -1.85
CA MET A 43 -1.56 0.70 -1.51
C MET A 43 -1.06 1.60 -0.38
N ASP A 44 -1.24 2.90 -0.56
CA ASP A 44 -0.87 3.91 0.43
C ASP A 44 -2.10 4.34 1.24
N THR A 45 -2.07 4.11 2.55
CA THR A 45 -3.11 4.54 3.48
C THR A 45 -3.28 6.06 3.52
N ILE A 46 -2.26 6.83 3.12
CA ILE A 46 -2.38 8.30 2.97
C ILE A 46 -3.34 8.65 1.83
N LEU A 47 -3.21 7.97 0.69
CA LEU A 47 -4.06 8.23 -0.48
C LEU A 47 -5.50 7.79 -0.20
N LEU A 48 -5.67 6.60 0.38
CA LEU A 48 -6.98 6.12 0.79
C LEU A 48 -7.60 7.04 1.86
N GLY A 49 -6.81 7.46 2.84
CA GLY A 49 -7.24 8.38 3.89
C GLY A 49 -7.75 9.71 3.34
N LYS A 50 -7.04 10.31 2.38
CA LYS A 50 -7.47 11.55 1.71
C LYS A 50 -8.82 11.43 1.01
N TYR A 51 -9.08 10.26 0.44
CA TYR A 51 -10.33 9.98 -0.24
C TYR A 51 -11.47 9.77 0.77
N VAL A 52 -11.26 8.91 1.77
CA VAL A 52 -12.31 8.46 2.70
C VAL A 52 -12.59 9.48 3.81
N LEU A 53 -11.56 10.17 4.31
CA LEU A 53 -11.63 11.14 5.41
C LEU A 53 -11.04 12.48 4.94
N PRO A 54 -11.73 13.21 4.06
CA PRO A 54 -11.22 14.48 3.56
C PRO A 54 -11.09 15.52 4.68
N ASN A 55 -10.19 16.49 4.49
CA ASN A 55 -10.00 17.66 5.36
C ASN A 55 -9.33 17.42 6.73
N LEU A 56 -8.63 16.29 6.91
CA LEU A 56 -7.74 16.15 8.07
C LEU A 56 -6.54 17.12 7.99
N PRO A 57 -6.00 17.59 9.13
CA PRO A 57 -4.87 18.53 9.15
C PRO A 57 -3.61 17.94 8.49
N ASN A 58 -3.47 16.61 8.55
CA ASN A 58 -2.52 15.82 7.78
C ASN A 58 -2.98 14.36 7.77
N TYR A 59 -2.24 13.48 7.11
CA TYR A 59 -2.58 12.06 6.97
C TYR A 59 -1.47 11.16 7.53
N LYS A 60 -0.72 11.63 8.54
CA LYS A 60 0.23 10.77 9.26
C LYS A 60 -0.53 9.65 9.97
N LEU A 61 0.16 8.55 10.25
CA LEU A 61 -0.43 7.36 10.85
C LEU A 61 -1.21 7.69 12.13
N ASP A 62 -0.62 8.48 13.02
CA ASP A 62 -1.25 8.87 14.29
C ASP A 62 -2.50 9.72 14.07
N THR A 63 -2.50 10.61 13.08
CA THR A 63 -3.66 11.45 12.76
C THR A 63 -4.81 10.61 12.19
N LEU A 64 -4.50 9.63 11.34
CA LEU A 64 -5.49 8.67 10.84
C LEU A 64 -6.03 7.78 11.97
N ALA A 65 -5.15 7.27 12.83
CA ALA A 65 -5.53 6.46 13.99
C ALA A 65 -6.47 7.21 14.93
N GLN A 66 -6.13 8.47 15.27
CA GLN A 66 -6.96 9.34 16.08
C GLN A 66 -8.32 9.61 15.44
N ALA A 67 -8.35 9.95 14.14
CA ALA A 67 -9.60 10.20 13.41
C ALA A 67 -10.52 8.96 13.37
N LEU A 68 -9.93 7.76 13.43
CA LEU A 68 -10.64 6.48 13.46
C LEU A 68 -10.92 5.97 14.89
N ASN A 69 -10.58 6.75 15.92
CA ASN A 69 -10.68 6.36 17.34
C ASN A 69 -9.93 5.05 17.68
N LEU A 70 -8.75 4.86 17.09
CA LEU A 70 -7.88 3.71 17.35
C LEU A 70 -6.86 4.03 18.45
N GLU A 71 -6.55 3.04 19.27
CA GLU A 71 -5.48 3.16 20.27
C GLU A 71 -4.11 3.18 19.60
N ILE A 72 -3.27 4.15 19.99
CA ILE A 72 -1.88 4.22 19.54
C ILE A 72 -1.01 3.51 20.58
N PRO A 73 -0.31 2.42 20.22
CA PRO A 73 0.49 1.67 21.18
C PRO A 73 1.69 2.47 21.67
N GLU A 74 2.06 2.31 22.94
CA GLU A 74 3.19 3.02 23.58
C GLU A 74 4.54 2.80 22.87
N ASN A 75 4.65 1.70 22.13
CA ASN A 75 5.86 1.27 21.43
C ASN A 75 5.84 1.59 19.92
N ARG A 76 4.98 2.52 19.51
CA ARG A 76 4.96 3.17 18.18
C ARG A 76 6.38 3.65 17.82
N HIS A 77 6.73 3.61 16.53
CA HIS A 77 8.09 3.69 15.97
C HIS A 77 8.88 2.38 15.92
N ARG A 78 8.37 1.28 16.47
CA ARG A 78 8.90 -0.06 16.15
C ARG A 78 8.21 -0.62 14.91
N ALA A 79 8.98 -1.23 14.02
CA ALA A 79 8.48 -1.73 12.74
C ALA A 79 7.21 -2.60 12.87
N LEU A 80 7.18 -3.53 13.82
CA LEU A 80 6.00 -4.38 14.02
C LEU A 80 4.78 -3.59 14.54
N ALA A 81 4.99 -2.67 15.47
CA ALA A 81 3.92 -1.84 16.01
C ALA A 81 3.33 -0.93 14.92
N ASP A 82 4.18 -0.31 14.10
CA ASP A 82 3.76 0.54 13.00
C ASP A 82 3.01 -0.28 11.91
N CYS A 83 3.45 -1.51 11.61
CA CYS A 83 2.71 -2.40 10.70
C CYS A 83 1.32 -2.78 11.22
N ILE A 84 1.20 -3.08 12.52
CA ILE A 84 -0.09 -3.41 13.14
C ILE A 84 -1.03 -2.20 13.09
N LEU A 85 -0.55 -1.02 13.49
CA LEU A 85 -1.34 0.20 13.45
C LEU A 85 -1.75 0.59 12.01
N THR A 86 -0.86 0.39 11.03
CA THR A 86 -1.17 0.58 9.61
C THR A 86 -2.31 -0.34 9.15
N ALA A 87 -2.29 -1.62 9.56
CA ALA A 87 -3.35 -2.55 9.25
C ALA A 87 -4.69 -2.15 9.90
N GLN A 88 -4.66 -1.70 11.16
CA GLN A 88 -5.86 -1.21 11.85
C GLN A 88 -6.43 0.05 11.19
N VAL A 89 -5.57 1.00 10.81
CA VAL A 89 -5.98 2.20 10.07
C VAL A 89 -6.63 1.82 8.75
N PHE A 90 -6.03 0.91 7.98
CA PHE A 90 -6.62 0.44 6.72
C PHE A 90 -8.01 -0.16 6.93
N LEU A 91 -8.18 -1.05 7.92
CA LEU A 91 -9.49 -1.63 8.23
C LEU A 91 -10.51 -0.58 8.69
N GLY A 92 -10.09 0.40 9.48
CA GLY A 92 -10.94 1.52 9.89
C GLY A 92 -11.41 2.36 8.70
N LEU A 93 -10.52 2.66 7.74
CA LEU A 93 -10.90 3.34 6.50
C LEU A 93 -11.92 2.53 5.68
N LEU A 94 -11.78 1.20 5.62
CA LEU A 94 -12.77 0.34 4.96
C LEU A 94 -14.13 0.39 5.66
N GLU A 95 -14.19 0.41 6.99
CA GLU A 95 -15.45 0.51 7.72
C GLU A 95 -16.13 1.87 7.55
N VAL A 96 -15.36 2.97 7.39
CA VAL A 96 -15.93 4.26 7.00
C VAL A 96 -16.51 4.19 5.59
N GLN A 97 -15.74 3.65 4.64
CA GLN A 97 -16.14 3.55 3.23
C GLN A 97 -17.38 2.65 3.02
N LYS A 98 -17.50 1.58 3.80
CA LYS A 98 -18.64 0.66 3.78
C LYS A 98 -19.98 1.37 4.04
N LYS A 99 -19.97 2.52 4.72
CA LYS A 99 -21.17 3.33 4.97
C LYS A 99 -21.66 4.05 3.70
N THR A 100 -20.74 4.45 2.81
CA THR A 100 -21.11 5.09 1.53
C THR A 100 -21.36 4.06 0.43
N LYS A 101 -20.76 2.85 0.53
CA LYS A 101 -20.84 1.76 -0.45
C LYS A 101 -20.35 2.14 -1.86
N GLU A 102 -19.59 3.22 -1.99
CA GLU A 102 -19.07 3.68 -3.29
C GLU A 102 -17.91 2.82 -3.78
N ILE A 103 -17.21 2.14 -2.86
CA ILE A 103 -16.10 1.23 -3.18
C ILE A 103 -16.50 -0.16 -2.71
N VAL A 104 -16.60 -1.08 -3.67
CA VAL A 104 -17.03 -2.47 -3.43
C VAL A 104 -15.92 -3.46 -3.78
N TYR A 105 -15.09 -3.13 -4.77
CA TYR A 105 -14.06 -4.04 -5.27
C TYR A 105 -12.66 -3.55 -4.93
N LEU A 106 -11.72 -4.50 -4.78
CA LEU A 106 -10.31 -4.21 -4.52
C LEU A 106 -9.68 -3.37 -5.63
N GLU A 107 -10.10 -3.57 -6.88
CA GLU A 107 -9.64 -2.78 -8.02
C GLU A 107 -9.97 -1.29 -7.89
N ASP A 108 -11.10 -0.94 -7.27
CA ASP A 108 -11.48 0.46 -7.07
C ASP A 108 -10.61 1.11 -6.01
N LEU A 109 -10.27 0.37 -4.94
CA LEU A 109 -9.28 0.82 -3.97
C LEU A 109 -7.91 1.02 -4.61
N LEU A 110 -7.49 0.12 -5.50
CA LEU A 110 -6.21 0.25 -6.20
C LEU A 110 -6.19 1.46 -7.14
N LYS A 111 -7.29 1.75 -7.86
CA LYS A 111 -7.40 2.97 -8.69
C LYS A 111 -7.19 4.25 -7.88
N ILE A 112 -7.55 4.24 -6.59
CA ILE A 112 -7.47 5.40 -5.70
C ILE A 112 -6.12 5.50 -4.99
N ALA A 113 -5.64 4.38 -4.45
CA ALA A 113 -4.61 4.37 -3.43
C ALA A 113 -3.36 3.57 -3.81
N GLU A 114 -3.31 2.93 -4.97
CA GLU A 114 -2.09 2.27 -5.44
C GLU A 114 -1.02 3.31 -5.82
N ILE A 115 0.19 3.13 -5.32
CA ILE A 115 1.33 3.90 -5.79
C ILE A 115 1.93 3.27 -7.05
N LYS A 116 2.31 4.11 -8.01
CA LYS A 116 3.05 3.67 -9.17
C LYS A 116 4.55 3.68 -8.90
N THR A 117 5.20 2.60 -9.26
CA THR A 117 6.63 2.34 -9.10
C THR A 117 7.19 1.87 -10.45
N LYS A 118 8.52 1.97 -10.62
CA LYS A 118 9.19 1.47 -11.83
C LYS A 118 8.95 -0.02 -12.11
N TYR A 119 8.63 -0.80 -11.07
CA TYR A 119 8.57 -2.27 -11.14
C TYR A 119 7.15 -2.84 -11.15
N ASN A 120 6.13 -2.04 -10.81
CA ASN A 120 4.71 -2.42 -10.91
C ASN A 120 3.98 -1.73 -12.08
N GLN A 121 4.69 -0.94 -12.88
CA GLN A 121 4.18 -0.45 -14.16
C GLN A 121 4.58 -1.40 -15.29
N SER A 122 3.70 -1.52 -16.29
CA SER A 122 4.03 -2.15 -17.56
C SER A 122 5.31 -1.52 -18.11
N VAL A 123 6.32 -2.35 -18.39
CA VAL A 123 7.52 -1.88 -19.09
C VAL A 123 7.07 -1.27 -20.41
N GLN A 124 7.37 0.01 -20.60
CA GLN A 124 7.13 0.68 -21.88
C GLN A 124 8.13 0.10 -22.89
N MET A 125 7.73 -0.97 -23.57
CA MET A 125 8.51 -1.59 -24.64
C MET A 125 8.17 -0.87 -25.93
N SER A 126 9.16 -0.36 -26.67
CA SER A 126 8.90 0.12 -28.03
C SER A 126 8.59 -1.10 -28.90
N MET A 127 7.64 -0.96 -29.83
CA MET A 127 7.32 -2.03 -30.79
C MET A 127 8.51 -2.37 -31.71
N PHE A 128 9.56 -1.54 -31.70
CA PHE A 128 10.75 -1.69 -32.54
C PHE A 128 11.95 -2.28 -31.79
N ASP A 129 11.86 -2.50 -30.47
CA ASP A 129 12.99 -2.98 -29.67
C ASP A 129 13.25 -4.49 -29.85
N CYS A 130 12.36 -5.21 -30.56
CA CYS A 130 12.45 -6.65 -30.83
C CYS A 130 12.75 -6.99 -32.30
N ILE A 131 13.17 -6.03 -33.13
CA ILE A 131 13.52 -6.30 -34.53
C ILE A 131 15.06 -6.34 -34.65
N TYR A 132 15.64 -7.53 -34.50
CA TYR A 132 16.98 -7.87 -34.96
C TYR A 132 16.93 -9.19 -35.74
#